data_AF-A0A1G1JX63-F1
#
_entry.id   AF-A0A1G1JX63-F1
#
_cell.length_a   1.000
_cell.length_b   1.000
_cell.length_c   1.000
_cell.angle_alpha   90.00
_cell.angle_beta   90.00
_cell.angle_gamma   90.00
#
_symmetry.space_group_name_H-M   'P 1'
#
loop_
_entity.id
_entity.type
_entity.pdbx_description
1 polymer ?
#
loop_
_entity_poly.entity_id
_entity_poly.type
_entity_poly.pdbx_seq_one_letter_code
_entity_poly.pdbx_strand_id
1 'polypeptide(L)'
;MKKNKGGKQFKTNSKLLRGFLTEREVELLHRQIRINSIAMDRYIQTIDLLANKEKCPKDANTLMYLRSQLSIAIAENDTFRKVLWRHAQCVESQLSSDSDLDAASFLVGRINSRRKALMAQMAMTRRSS
;
A
#
# COMPACT_ATOMS: atom_id res chain seq x y z
N MET A 1 -2.61 -38.48 26.55
CA MET A 1 -1.25 -37.93 26.34
C MET A 1 -1.37 -36.57 25.65
N LYS A 2 -0.82 -35.51 26.26
CA LYS A 2 -0.70 -34.16 25.69
C LYS A 2 0.56 -34.06 24.81
N LYS A 3 0.57 -33.05 23.91
CA LYS A 3 1.66 -32.52 23.05
C LYS A 3 1.45 -32.92 21.58
N ASN A 4 1.54 -32.05 20.57
CA ASN A 4 2.35 -30.84 20.45
C ASN A 4 1.68 -29.79 19.55
N LYS A 5 1.63 -28.55 20.03
CA LYS A 5 1.28 -27.35 19.25
C LYS A 5 2.51 -26.94 18.43
N GLY A 6 2.49 -27.15 17.12
CA GLY A 6 3.49 -26.66 16.18
C GLY A 6 3.10 -25.32 15.55
N GLY A 7 2.72 -24.33 16.36
CA GLY A 7 2.53 -22.96 15.88
C GLY A 7 3.90 -22.29 15.76
N LYS A 8 4.51 -22.34 14.57
CA LYS A 8 5.66 -21.49 14.25
C LYS A 8 5.19 -20.03 14.29
N GLN A 9 5.39 -19.38 15.43
CA GLN A 9 5.36 -17.93 15.50
C GLN A 9 6.56 -17.41 14.71
N PHE A 10 6.30 -16.94 13.49
CA PHE A 10 7.25 -16.12 12.77
C PHE A 10 7.42 -14.82 13.56
N LYS A 11 8.51 -14.75 14.32
CA LYS A 11 8.99 -13.53 14.97
C LYS A 11 9.21 -12.48 13.87
N THR A 12 8.35 -11.47 13.85
CA THR A 12 8.46 -10.26 13.04
C THR A 12 9.64 -9.41 13.52
N ASN A 13 10.84 -9.85 13.17
CA ASN A 13 12.03 -9.02 13.20
C ASN A 13 12.40 -8.64 11.78
N SER A 14 11.62 -7.74 11.18
CA SER A 14 12.06 -6.97 10.03
C SER A 14 11.99 -5.51 10.40
N LYS A 15 13.15 -4.96 10.75
CA LYS A 15 13.56 -3.59 10.42
C LYS A 15 12.61 -3.00 9.39
N LEU A 16 11.77 -2.03 9.80
CA LEU A 16 10.88 -1.25 8.95
C LEU A 16 11.68 -0.80 7.70
N LEU A 17 11.50 -1.52 6.59
CA LEU A 17 11.95 -1.08 5.29
C LEU A 17 11.21 0.24 5.04
N ARG A 18 11.96 1.33 4.79
CA ARG A 18 11.40 2.63 4.41
C ARG A 18 10.26 2.42 3.41
N GLY A 19 9.03 2.75 3.80
CA GLY A 19 7.84 2.66 2.94
C GLY A 19 6.83 1.56 3.28
N PHE A 20 7.18 0.57 4.10
CA PHE A 20 6.23 -0.45 4.55
C PHE A 20 5.63 -0.09 5.91
N LEU A 21 4.34 0.21 5.91
CA LEU A 21 3.52 0.30 7.11
C LEU A 21 3.09 -1.10 7.55
N THR A 22 2.96 -1.29 8.86
CA THR A 22 2.23 -2.43 9.42
C THR A 22 0.72 -2.25 9.20
N GLU A 23 -0.03 -3.36 9.21
CA GLU A 23 -1.49 -3.33 9.08
C GLU A 23 -2.16 -2.40 10.11
N ARG A 24 -1.67 -2.44 11.36
CA ARG A 24 -2.13 -1.54 12.43
C ARG A 24 -1.88 -0.06 12.11
N GLU A 25 -0.75 0.27 11.50
CA GLU A 25 -0.44 1.65 11.10
C GLU A 25 -1.34 2.12 9.95
N VAL A 26 -1.64 1.22 8.99
CA VAL A 26 -2.59 1.50 7.90
C VAL A 26 -3.99 1.78 8.46
N GLU A 27 -4.47 0.96 9.41
CA GLU A 27 -5.76 1.17 10.09
C GLU A 27 -5.80 2.51 10.83
N LEU A 28 -4.73 2.85 11.56
CA LEU A 28 -4.61 4.12 12.27
C LEU A 28 -4.68 5.31 11.31
N LEU A 29 -3.99 5.25 10.18
CA LEU A 29 -4.02 6.30 9.16
C LEU A 29 -5.43 6.43 8.54
N HIS A 30 -6.08 5.32 8.18
CA HIS A 30 -7.46 5.37 7.67
C HIS A 30 -8.43 5.99 8.69
N ARG A 31 -8.30 5.62 9.96
CA ARG A 31 -9.10 6.20 11.04
C ARG A 31 -8.86 7.70 11.17
N GLN A 32 -7.60 8.14 11.16
CA GLN A 32 -7.26 9.55 11.26
C GLN A 32 -7.73 10.36 10.06
N ILE A 33 -7.61 9.81 8.84
CA ILE A 33 -8.17 10.42 7.62
C ILE A 33 -9.66 10.66 7.77
N ARG A 34 -10.41 9.68 8.28
CA ARG A 34 -11.86 9.81 8.50
C ARG A 34 -12.20 10.89 9.53
N ILE A 35 -11.46 10.93 10.64
CA ILE A 35 -11.64 11.95 11.68
C ILE A 35 -11.35 13.35 11.11
N ASN A 36 -10.24 13.51 10.39
CA ASN A 36 -9.85 14.78 9.79
C ASN A 36 -10.89 15.22 8.74
N SER A 37 -11.43 14.31 7.93
CA SER A 37 -12.52 14.65 6.99
C SER A 37 -13.74 15.21 7.70
N ILE A 38 -14.20 14.58 8.78
CA ILE A 38 -15.33 15.08 9.57
C ILE A 38 -15.02 16.46 10.17
N ALA A 39 -13.79 16.68 10.65
CA ALA A 39 -13.36 17.97 11.18
C ALA A 39 -13.34 19.05 10.10
N MET A 40 -12.83 18.75 8.90
CA MET A 40 -12.82 19.66 7.76
C MET A 40 -14.25 20.08 7.38
N ASP A 41 -15.18 19.12 7.27
CA ASP A 41 -16.58 19.43 6.95
C ASP A 41 -17.20 20.38 7.97
N ARG A 42 -16.93 20.16 9.26
CA ARG A 42 -17.39 21.04 10.34
C ARG A 42 -16.78 22.44 10.22
N TYR A 43 -15.46 22.55 10.02
CA TYR A 43 -14.81 23.85 9.87
C TYR A 43 -15.34 24.61 8.65
N ILE A 44 -15.52 23.95 7.52
CA ILE A 44 -16.09 24.56 6.30
C ILE A 44 -17.50 25.09 6.58
N GLN A 45 -18.36 24.27 7.21
CA GLN A 45 -19.71 24.70 7.57
C GLN A 45 -19.70 25.90 8.53
N THR A 46 -18.88 25.87 9.57
CA THR A 46 -18.77 26.99 10.52
C THR A 46 -18.25 28.26 9.85
N ILE A 47 -17.24 28.14 8.99
CA ILE A 47 -16.69 29.27 8.23
C ILE A 47 -17.77 29.85 7.30
N ASP A 48 -18.53 29.01 6.59
CA ASP A 48 -19.61 29.46 5.70
C ASP A 48 -20.72 30.20 6.47
N LEU A 49 -21.12 29.66 7.62
CA LEU A 49 -22.09 30.32 8.50
C LEU A 49 -21.62 31.71 8.94
N LEU A 50 -20.39 31.80 9.43
CA LEU A 50 -19.82 33.05 9.95
C LEU A 50 -19.53 34.08 8.85
N ALA A 51 -19.00 33.64 7.71
CA ALA A 51 -18.59 34.53 6.63
C ALA A 51 -19.76 34.99 5.74
N ASN A 52 -20.70 34.09 5.44
CA ASN A 52 -21.74 34.35 4.44
C ASN A 52 -23.13 34.58 5.03
N LYS A 53 -23.52 33.82 6.07
CA LYS A 53 -24.92 33.80 6.53
C LYS A 53 -25.20 34.77 7.67
N GLU A 54 -24.33 34.85 8.67
CA GLU A 54 -24.57 35.70 9.84
C GLU A 54 -24.15 37.16 9.63
N LYS A 55 -23.33 37.47 8.61
CA LYS A 55 -22.76 38.82 8.33
C LYS A 55 -22.16 39.51 9.58
N CYS A 56 -21.82 38.75 10.62
CA CYS A 56 -21.41 39.27 11.90
C CYS A 56 -20.00 38.78 12.20
N PRO A 57 -18.96 39.49 11.74
CA PRO A 57 -17.59 39.21 12.14
C PRO A 57 -17.42 39.79 13.55
N LYS A 58 -18.04 39.19 14.57
CA LYS A 58 -17.83 39.67 15.94
C LYS A 58 -16.37 39.50 16.38
N ASP A 59 -15.63 38.60 15.73
CA ASP A 59 -14.20 38.46 15.95
C ASP A 59 -13.49 37.89 14.71
N ALA A 60 -12.83 38.76 13.94
CA ALA A 60 -12.02 38.35 12.78
C ALA A 60 -10.94 37.33 13.17
N ASN A 61 -10.49 37.32 14.43
CA ASN A 61 -9.54 36.36 14.95
C ASN A 61 -10.11 34.94 14.99
N THR A 62 -11.39 34.79 15.33
CA THR A 62 -12.08 33.49 15.33
C THR A 62 -12.16 32.91 13.92
N LEU A 63 -12.49 33.72 12.91
CA LEU A 63 -12.52 33.26 11.51
C LEU A 63 -11.13 32.87 11.00
N MET A 64 -10.10 33.65 11.35
CA MET A 64 -8.71 33.33 11.03
C MET A 64 -8.26 32.03 11.69
N TYR A 65 -8.61 31.83 12.96
CA TYR A 65 -8.33 30.60 13.69
C TYR A 65 -8.97 29.39 13.02
N LEU A 66 -10.26 29.45 12.67
CA LEU A 66 -10.96 28.35 12.00
C LEU A 66 -10.34 28.02 10.63
N ARG A 67 -9.94 29.04 9.85
CA ARG A 67 -9.25 28.85 8.57
C ARG A 67 -7.88 28.19 8.75
N SER A 68 -7.14 28.59 9.78
CA SER A 68 -5.85 27.97 10.12
C SER A 68 -6.03 26.49 10.49
N GLN A 69 -6.99 26.18 11.36
CA GLN A 69 -7.31 24.79 11.73
C GLN A 69 -7.75 23.94 10.53
N LEU A 70 -8.57 24.50 9.65
CA LEU A 70 -8.96 23.83 8.41
C LEU A 70 -7.74 23.55 7.52
N SER A 71 -6.84 24.52 7.35
CA SER A 71 -5.63 24.35 6.55
C SER A 71 -4.72 23.24 7.11
N ILE A 72 -4.58 23.16 8.43
CA ILE A 72 -3.81 22.10 9.08
C ILE A 72 -4.46 20.74 8.82
N ALA A 73 -5.77 20.62 9.03
CA ALA A 73 -6.50 19.38 8.82
C ALA A 73 -6.41 18.88 7.37
N ILE A 74 -6.46 19.79 6.38
CA ILE A 74 -6.26 19.47 4.95
C ILE A 74 -4.84 18.96 4.72
N ALA A 75 -3.83 19.67 5.19
CA ALA A 75 -2.42 19.32 4.98
C ALA A 75 -2.06 17.97 5.60
N GLU A 76 -2.56 17.69 6.81
CA GLU A 76 -2.39 16.40 7.47
C GLU A 76 -3.06 15.28 6.68
N ASN A 77 -4.31 15.46 6.24
CA ASN A 77 -5.05 14.44 5.51
C ASN A 77 -4.38 14.11 4.17
N ASP A 78 -3.90 15.13 3.45
CA ASP A 78 -3.13 14.96 2.21
C ASP A 78 -1.82 14.20 2.47
N THR A 79 -1.12 14.52 3.56
CA THR A 79 0.09 13.80 3.97
C THR A 79 -0.20 12.33 4.25
N PHE A 80 -1.26 12.01 5.01
CA PHE A 80 -1.63 10.63 5.30
C PHE A 80 -2.02 9.85 4.05
N ARG A 81 -2.76 10.47 3.12
CA ARG A 81 -3.09 9.85 1.83
C ARG A 81 -1.86 9.58 0.99
N LYS A 82 -0.89 10.50 0.94
CA LYS A 82 0.39 10.30 0.26
C LYS A 82 1.18 9.14 0.85
N VAL A 83 1.22 9.03 2.18
CA VAL A 83 1.89 7.92 2.87
C VAL A 83 1.22 6.57 2.51
N LEU A 84 -0.11 6.49 2.57
CA LEU A 84 -0.86 5.29 2.18
C LEU A 84 -0.66 4.93 0.71
N TRP A 85 -0.65 5.92 -0.18
CA TRP A 85 -0.38 5.72 -1.60
C TRP A 85 1.02 5.13 -1.82
N ARG A 86 2.05 5.69 -1.18
CA ARG A 86 3.41 5.16 -1.26
C ARG A 86 3.51 3.74 -0.72
N HIS A 87 2.83 3.46 0.38
CA HIS A 87 2.74 2.11 0.92
C HIS A 87 2.13 1.12 -0.09
N ALA A 88 1.01 1.48 -0.71
CA ALA A 88 0.35 0.66 -1.73
C ALA A 88 1.25 0.40 -2.94
N GLN A 89 1.96 1.42 -3.43
CA GLN A 89 2.94 1.27 -4.52
C GLN A 89 4.06 0.29 -4.16
N CYS A 90 4.57 0.35 -2.93
CA CYS A 90 5.61 -0.57 -2.47
C CYS A 90 5.10 -2.02 -2.41
N VAL A 91 3.87 -2.23 -1.94
CA VAL A 91 3.24 -3.55 -1.89
C VAL A 91 3.03 -4.13 -3.30
N GLU A 92 2.52 -3.33 -4.23
CA GLU A 92 2.31 -3.73 -5.63
C GLU A 92 3.64 -4.04 -6.35
N SER A 93 4.69 -3.25 -6.09
CA SER A 93 6.03 -3.49 -6.64
C SER A 93 6.64 -4.81 -6.15
N GLN A 94 6.36 -5.22 -4.91
CA GLN A 94 6.78 -6.53 -4.41
C GLN A 94 6.00 -7.68 -5.05
N LEU A 95 4.68 -7.53 -5.19
CA LEU A 95 3.82 -8.54 -5.85
C LEU A 95 4.23 -8.77 -7.32
N SER A 96 4.64 -7.71 -8.01
CA SER A 96 5.14 -7.78 -9.39
C SER A 96 6.57 -8.33 -9.50
N SER A 97 7.43 -8.10 -8.51
CA SER A 97 8.78 -8.70 -8.48
C SER A 97 8.76 -10.21 -8.18
N ASP A 98 7.75 -10.70 -7.47
CA ASP A 98 7.54 -12.15 -7.24
C ASP A 98 7.00 -12.88 -8.49
N SER A 99 6.60 -12.12 -9.53
CA SER A 99 6.13 -12.67 -10.81
C SER A 99 7.24 -12.90 -11.84
N ASP A 100 8.49 -12.57 -11.50
CA ASP A 100 9.66 -13.04 -12.24
C ASP A 100 9.92 -14.51 -11.89
N LEU A 101 9.20 -15.37 -12.61
CA LEU A 101 9.63 -16.69 -13.07
C LEU A 101 10.55 -17.42 -12.10
N ASP A 102 9.96 -18.27 -11.25
CA ASP A 102 10.64 -19.34 -10.52
C ASP A 102 11.78 -19.88 -11.38
N ALA A 103 13.03 -19.57 -11.02
CA ALA A 103 14.20 -19.90 -11.84
C ALA A 103 14.23 -21.41 -12.15
N ALA A 104 13.64 -22.23 -11.27
CA ALA A 104 13.45 -23.65 -11.50
C ALA A 104 12.51 -23.93 -12.67
N SER A 105 11.38 -23.23 -12.81
CA SER A 105 10.47 -23.34 -13.96
C SER A 105 11.15 -23.00 -15.30
N PHE A 106 11.98 -21.95 -15.35
CA PHE A 106 12.75 -21.60 -16.54
C PHE A 106 13.79 -22.69 -16.89
N LEU A 107 14.52 -23.18 -15.89
CA LEU A 107 15.50 -24.26 -16.06
C LEU A 107 14.84 -25.57 -16.52
N VAL A 108 13.70 -25.94 -15.93
CA VAL A 108 12.91 -27.12 -16.32
C VAL A 108 12.42 -26.98 -17.76
N GLY A 109 11.93 -25.79 -18.15
CA GLY A 109 11.57 -25.50 -19.54
C GLY A 109 12.75 -25.69 -20.51
N ARG A 110 13.94 -25.17 -20.17
CA ARG A 110 15.18 -25.34 -20.95
C ARG A 110 15.60 -26.81 -21.08
N ILE A 111 15.54 -27.59 -20.01
CA ILE A 111 15.88 -29.02 -20.01
C ILE A 111 14.94 -29.80 -20.93
N ASN A 112 13.64 -29.54 -20.85
CA ASN A 112 12.63 -30.22 -21.67
C ASN A 112 12.79 -29.89 -23.15
N SER A 113 13.04 -28.63 -23.50
CA SER A 113 13.32 -28.23 -24.88
C SER A 113 14.58 -28.92 -25.43
N ARG A 114 15.65 -29.02 -24.63
CA ARG A 114 16.87 -29.73 -25.04
C ARG A 114 16.64 -31.21 -25.25
N ARG A 115 15.85 -31.86 -24.38
CA ARG A 115 15.45 -33.27 -24.54
C ARG A 115 14.68 -33.50 -25.84
N LYS A 116 13.71 -32.64 -26.16
CA LYS A 116 12.95 -32.73 -27.41
C LYS A 116 13.83 -32.57 -28.66
N ALA A 117 14.76 -31.61 -28.65
CA ALA A 117 15.69 -31.40 -29.76
C ALA A 117 16.60 -32.63 -29.98
N LEU A 118 17.09 -33.24 -28.90
CA LEU A 118 17.93 -34.43 -28.98
C LEU A 118 17.15 -35.65 -29.51
N MET A 119 15.90 -35.83 -29.07
CA MET A 119 15.02 -36.88 -29.61
C MET A 119 14.75 -36.67 -31.11
N ALA A 120 14.53 -35.43 -31.55
CA ALA A 120 14.35 -35.11 -32.96
C ALA A 120 15.61 -35.41 -33.79
N GLN A 121 16.80 -35.05 -33.29
CA GLN A 121 18.07 -35.38 -33.95
C GLN A 121 18.28 -36.89 -34.08
N MET A 122 18.02 -37.66 -33.02
CA MET A 122 18.11 -39.12 -33.03
C MET A 122 17.12 -39.76 -34.01
N ALA A 123 15.91 -39.21 -34.12
CA ALA A 123 14.92 -39.68 -35.09
C ALA A 123 15.33 -39.38 -36.54
N MET A 124 15.98 -38.24 -36.79
CA MET A 124 16.47 -37.89 -38.12
C MET A 124 17.68 -38.73 -38.54
N THR A 125 18.62 -39.00 -37.63
CA THR A 125 19.80 -39.83 -37.90
C THR A 125 19.45 -41.30 -38.14
N ARG A 126 18.42 -41.84 -37.48
CA ARG A 126 17.93 -43.20 -37.74
C ARG A 126 17.23 -43.38 -39.10
N ARG A 127 16.82 -42.31 -39.78
CA ARG A 127 16.23 -42.37 -41.14
C ARG A 127 17.28 -42.26 -42.25
N SER A 128 18.53 -41.99 -41.91
CA SER A 128 19.65 -41.79 -42.87
C SER A 128 20.65 -42.95 -42.89
N SER A 129 20.34 -44.06 -42.21
CA SER A 129 21.04 -45.35 -42.26
C SER A 129 20.13 -46.39 -42.90
#